data_AF-S0JPC8-F1
#
_entry.id   AF-S0JPC8-F1
#
_cell.length_a   1.000
_cell.length_b   1.000
_cell.length_c   1.000
_cell.angle_alpha   90.00
_cell.angle_beta   90.00
_cell.angle_gamma   90.00
#
_symmetry.space_group_name_H-M   'P 1'
#
loop_
_entity.id
_entity.type
_entity.pdbx_description
1 polymer ?
#
loop_
_entity_poly.entity_id
_entity_poly.type
_entity_poly.pdbx_seq_one_letter_code
_entity_poly.pdbx_strand_id
1 'polypeptide(L)'
;MNEPFGGTEKEEFSEETAIRQMIDGITDCLASMTKEERLAWFRRSQYPHPLNFQKEIDGTVYTVNAHFNASASESIEEKTKRILLV
;
A
#
# COMPACT_ATOMS: atom_id res chain seq x y z
N MET A 1 -25.17 -43.08 1.24
CA MET A 1 -24.59 -42.40 2.41
C MET A 1 -24.05 -41.08 1.90
N ASN A 2 -24.64 -39.99 2.38
CA ASN A 2 -24.49 -38.62 1.92
C ASN A 2 -23.76 -37.80 3.00
N GLU A 3 -22.61 -37.24 2.58
CA GLU A 3 -21.83 -36.04 2.97
C GLU A 3 -21.66 -35.64 4.46
N PRO A 4 -20.52 -35.02 4.83
CA PRO A 4 -20.49 -33.55 4.74
C PRO A 4 -19.15 -32.94 4.31
N PHE A 5 -19.23 -31.96 3.39
CA PHE A 5 -18.54 -30.67 3.42
C PHE A 5 -17.08 -30.66 3.94
N GLY A 6 -16.11 -30.82 3.01
CA GLY A 6 -14.72 -30.44 3.22
C GLY A 6 -14.51 -29.02 2.70
N GLY A 7 -14.58 -28.05 3.60
CA GLY A 7 -14.65 -26.62 3.33
C GLY A 7 -13.66 -26.07 2.32
N THR A 8 -14.20 -25.19 1.49
CA THR A 8 -13.54 -24.09 0.79
C THR A 8 -12.81 -23.19 1.82
N GLU A 9 -11.67 -23.64 2.36
CA GLU A 9 -10.90 -22.88 3.37
C GLU A 9 -9.37 -22.95 3.15
N LYS A 10 -8.90 -23.58 2.06
CA LYS A 10 -7.44 -23.80 1.86
C LYS A 10 -6.72 -22.74 1.04
N GLU A 11 -7.44 -21.80 0.42
CA GLU A 11 -6.82 -20.83 -0.50
C GLU A 11 -6.48 -19.48 0.16
N GLU A 12 -7.18 -19.06 1.24
CA GLU A 12 -6.87 -17.78 1.92
C GLU A 12 -5.53 -17.80 2.71
N PHE A 13 -5.08 -18.96 3.17
CA PHE A 13 -3.81 -19.08 3.91
C PHE A 13 -2.57 -18.87 3.02
N SER A 14 -2.68 -19.02 1.70
CA SER A 14 -1.54 -18.96 0.77
C SER A 14 -1.07 -17.53 0.53
N GLU A 15 -1.98 -16.60 0.29
CA GLU A 15 -1.64 -15.20 0.01
C GLU A 15 -1.12 -14.48 1.25
N GLU A 16 -1.77 -14.67 2.41
CA GLU A 16 -1.32 -14.06 3.66
C GLU A 16 0.09 -14.55 4.05
N THR A 17 0.36 -15.85 3.87
CA THR A 17 1.68 -16.42 4.14
C THR A 17 2.73 -15.88 3.16
N ALA A 18 2.39 -15.75 1.88
CA ALA A 18 3.29 -15.17 0.88
C ALA A 18 3.59 -13.70 1.17
N ILE A 19 2.60 -12.92 1.59
CA ILE A 19 2.78 -11.51 2.00
C ILE A 19 3.72 -11.42 3.18
N ARG A 20 3.54 -12.25 4.22
CA ARG A 20 4.41 -12.28 5.40
C ARG A 20 5.86 -12.63 5.02
N GLN A 21 6.07 -13.66 4.20
CA GLN A 21 7.40 -14.03 3.72
C GLN A 21 8.06 -12.91 2.90
N MET A 22 7.29 -12.20 2.10
CA MET A 22 7.80 -11.06 1.34
C MET A 22 8.19 -9.90 2.25
N ILE A 23 7.40 -9.61 3.29
CA ILE A 23 7.72 -8.61 4.32
C ILE A 23 9.01 -8.98 5.05
N ASP A 24 9.16 -10.25 5.45
CA ASP A 24 10.36 -10.73 6.12
C ASP A 24 11.60 -10.57 5.23
N GLY A 25 11.51 -10.98 3.96
CA GLY A 25 12.60 -10.83 2.99
C GLY A 25 13.00 -9.36 2.73
N ILE A 26 12.02 -8.44 2.68
CA ILE A 26 12.30 -7.00 2.59
C ILE A 26 12.98 -6.51 3.87
N THR A 27 12.52 -6.98 5.03
CA THR A 27 13.06 -6.60 6.34
C THR A 27 14.51 -7.02 6.48
N ASP A 28 14.84 -8.26 6.10
CA ASP A 28 16.21 -8.78 6.09
C ASP A 28 17.10 -8.01 5.12
N CYS A 29 16.59 -7.71 3.92
CA CYS A 29 17.31 -6.90 2.93
C CYS A 29 17.65 -5.51 3.48
N LEU A 30 16.67 -4.82 4.07
CA LEU A 30 16.88 -3.51 4.69
C LEU A 30 17.82 -3.57 5.90
N ALA A 31 17.78 -4.64 6.71
CA ALA A 31 18.66 -4.81 7.87
C ALA A 31 20.13 -4.93 7.48
N SER A 32 20.43 -5.49 6.29
CA SER A 32 21.78 -5.62 5.76
C SER A 32 22.38 -4.32 5.21
N MET A 33 21.55 -3.30 4.99
CA MET A 33 21.96 -2.02 4.39
C MET A 33 22.52 -1.03 5.42
N THR A 34 23.45 -0.17 4.97
CA THR A 34 23.88 1.01 5.73
C THR A 34 22.73 2.02 5.91
N LYS A 35 22.95 3.02 6.76
CA LYS A 35 21.96 4.09 6.98
C LYS A 35 21.67 4.87 5.69
N GLU A 36 22.72 5.16 4.93
CA GLU A 36 22.66 5.93 3.68
C GLU A 36 21.90 5.15 2.60
N GLU A 37 22.17 3.85 2.48
CA GLU A 37 21.46 2.96 1.54
C GLU A 37 19.97 2.82 1.89
N ARG A 38 19.63 2.66 3.18
CA ARG A 38 18.22 2.64 3.62
C ARG A 38 17.51 3.95 3.31
N LEU A 39 18.17 5.10 3.49
CA LEU A 39 17.62 6.40 3.13
C LEU A 39 17.40 6.54 1.62
N ALA A 40 18.33 6.03 0.80
CA ALA A 40 18.19 6.03 -0.65
C ALA A 40 17.05 5.10 -1.12
N TRP A 41 16.94 3.90 -0.54
CA TRP A 41 15.86 2.96 -0.81
C TRP A 41 14.50 3.56 -0.46
N PHE A 42 14.39 4.20 0.71
CA PHE A 42 13.17 4.87 1.13
C PHE A 42 12.76 5.97 0.15
N ARG A 43 13.68 6.85 -0.25
CA ARG A 43 13.40 7.91 -1.24
C ARG A 43 12.92 7.38 -2.60
N ARG A 44 13.45 6.24 -3.03
CA ARG A 44 13.05 5.59 -4.30
C ARG A 44 11.69 4.90 -4.20
N SER A 45 11.38 4.34 -3.04
CA SER A 45 10.17 3.53 -2.79
C SER A 45 9.02 4.37 -2.23
N GLN A 46 9.26 5.64 -1.92
CA GLN A 46 8.25 6.56 -1.47
C GLN A 46 7.22 6.83 -2.56
N TYR A 47 5.97 6.85 -2.14
CA TYR A 47 4.88 7.28 -2.99
C TYR A 47 5.09 8.75 -3.41
N PRO A 48 5.08 9.09 -4.72
CA PRO A 48 5.57 10.38 -5.20
C PRO A 48 4.63 11.55 -4.90
N HIS A 49 3.41 11.29 -4.44
CA HIS A 49 2.39 12.31 -4.24
C HIS A 49 1.93 12.40 -2.77
N PRO A 50 1.79 13.61 -2.22
CA PRO A 50 1.23 13.77 -0.88
C PRO A 50 -0.24 13.30 -0.86
N LEU A 51 -0.52 12.28 -0.06
CA LEU A 51 -1.87 11.71 0.08
C LEU A 51 -2.86 12.71 0.70
N ASN A 52 -2.37 13.56 1.60
CA ASN A 52 -3.11 14.68 2.15
C ASN A 52 -2.36 15.95 1.79
N PHE A 53 -3.06 16.96 1.28
CA PHE A 53 -2.44 18.23 0.95
C PHE A 53 -3.38 19.39 1.26
N GLN A 54 -2.79 20.54 1.56
CA GLN A 54 -3.50 21.80 1.68
C GLN A 54 -3.11 22.70 0.51
N LYS A 55 -4.08 23.42 -0.01
CA LYS A 55 -3.88 24.39 -1.08
C LYS A 55 -4.72 25.64 -0.81
N GLU A 56 -4.08 26.80 -0.84
CA GLU A 56 -4.76 28.09 -0.78
C GLU A 56 -5.09 28.58 -2.19
N ILE A 57 -6.35 28.96 -2.40
CA ILE A 57 -6.83 29.57 -3.64
C ILE A 57 -7.73 30.74 -3.23
N ASP A 58 -7.39 31.95 -3.70
CA ASP A 58 -8.13 33.19 -3.44
C ASP A 58 -8.44 33.43 -1.94
N GLY A 59 -7.44 33.21 -1.08
CA GLY A 59 -7.56 33.39 0.37
C GLY A 59 -8.38 32.31 1.08
N THR A 60 -8.83 31.27 0.38
CA THR A 60 -9.52 30.11 0.96
C THR A 60 -8.57 28.91 1.01
N VAL A 61 -8.43 28.31 2.20
CA VAL A 61 -7.61 27.11 2.40
C VAL A 61 -8.46 25.86 2.15
N TYR A 62 -8.12 25.11 1.12
CA TYR A 62 -8.69 23.80 0.82
C TYR A 62 -7.80 22.71 1.40
N THR A 63 -8.39 21.81 2.19
CA THR A 63 -7.70 20.63 2.70
C THR A 63 -8.27 19.40 2.03
N VAL A 64 -7.42 18.60 1.40
CA VAL A 64 -7.77 17.30 0.86
C VAL A 64 -7.21 16.23 1.79
N ASN A 65 -8.10 15.38 2.30
CA ASN A 65 -7.75 14.19 3.08
C ASN A 65 -8.11 12.95 2.27
N ALA A 66 -7.14 12.07 2.04
CA ALA A 66 -7.39 10.79 1.40
C ALA A 66 -7.73 9.72 2.44
N HIS A 67 -8.87 9.05 2.24
CA HIS A 67 -9.29 7.89 3.00
C HIS A 67 -9.29 6.66 2.09
N PHE A 68 -8.72 5.56 2.59
CA PHE A 68 -8.60 4.31 1.85
C PHE A 68 -9.43 3.22 2.50
N ASN A 69 -10.13 2.45 1.66
CA ASN A 69 -10.92 1.31 2.07
C ASN A 69 -10.24 0.06 1.51
N ALA A 70 -9.97 -0.93 2.36
CA ALA A 70 -9.38 -2.20 1.94
C ALA A 70 -10.25 -2.96 0.93
N SER A 71 -11.57 -2.75 0.95
CA SER A 71 -12.51 -3.35 -0.01
C SER A 71 -12.67 -2.53 -1.30
N ALA A 72 -11.89 -1.46 -1.51
CA ALA A 72 -11.96 -0.68 -2.73
C ALA A 72 -11.36 -1.45 -3.91
N SER A 73 -11.99 -1.35 -5.08
CA SER A 73 -11.51 -1.96 -6.33
C SER A 73 -10.33 -1.22 -6.97
N GLU A 74 -9.96 -0.05 -6.45
CA GLU A 74 -8.91 0.82 -6.96
C GLU A 74 -7.82 0.98 -5.89
N SER A 75 -6.56 0.73 -6.25
CA SER A 75 -5.41 0.92 -5.39
C SER A 75 -5.10 2.41 -5.14
N ILE A 76 -4.27 2.69 -4.13
CA ILE A 76 -3.78 4.05 -3.84
C ILE A 76 -3.11 4.67 -5.07
N GLU A 77 -2.34 3.87 -5.80
CA GLU A 77 -1.61 4.30 -6.99
C GLU A 77 -2.59 4.70 -8.11
N GLU A 78 -3.52 3.82 -8.45
CA GLU A 78 -4.52 4.06 -9.51
C GLU A 78 -5.37 5.31 -9.20
N LYS A 79 -5.85 5.41 -7.96
CA LYS A 79 -6.68 6.53 -7.51
C LYS A 79 -5.98 7.87 -7.62
N THR A 80 -4.70 7.89 -7.29
CA THR A 80 -3.92 9.13 -7.37
C THR A 80 -3.60 9.48 -8.81
N LYS A 81 -3.23 8.51 -9.66
CA LYS A 81 -3.00 8.77 -11.09
C LYS A 81 -4.24 9.42 -11.70
N ARG A 82 -5.44 8.91 -11.38
CA ARG A 82 -6.71 9.46 -11.84
C ARG A 82 -7.03 10.87 -11.32
N ILE A 83 -6.58 11.23 -10.11
CA ILE A 83 -6.90 12.54 -9.50
C ILE A 83 -5.86 13.61 -9.85
N LEU A 84 -4.58 13.24 -9.88
CA LEU A 84 -3.47 14.21 -9.95
C LEU A 84 -2.77 14.28 -11.31
N LEU A 85 -2.88 13.24 -12.16
CA LEU A 85 -2.17 13.18 -13.46
C LEU A 85 -3.11 13.36 -14.66
N VAL A 86 -4.26 14.02 -14.47
CA VAL A 86 -5.21 14.36 -15.54
C VAL A 86 -4.61 15.39 -16.51
#